data_AF-A0A2K3K3X2-F1
#
_entry.id   AF-A0A2K3K3X2-F1
#
_cell.length_a   1.000
_cell.length_b   1.000
_cell.length_c   1.000
_cell.angle_alpha   90.00
_cell.angle_beta   90.00
_cell.angle_gamma   90.00
#
_symmetry.space_group_name_H-M   'P 1'
#
loop_
_entity.id
_entity.type
_entity.pdbx_description
1 polymer ?
#
loop_
_entity_poly.entity_id
_entity_poly.type
_entity_poly.pdbx_seq_one_letter_code
_entity_poly.pdbx_strand_id
1 'polypeptide(L)'
;VYLQPTNEVLEQAFGDPKSPEFSSRNVIPRVISRSLAITVATIIAAMLPFFGDINSLIGAFGFMPLDFVLPVIFFNLTFKPSKRSPIFWLNVTIAVVFSTLGAIATIAAVRQIVLDGKNYQLFANV
;
A
#
# COMPACT_ATOMS: atom_id res chain seq x y z
N VAL A 1 -2.06 -3.42 -10.01
CA VAL A 1 -0.70 -2.82 -10.01
C VAL A 1 0.11 -3.29 -8.82
N TYR A 2 -0.29 -3.04 -7.57
CA TYR A 2 0.51 -3.43 -6.39
C TYR A 2 0.65 -4.94 -6.11
N LEU A 3 -0.28 -5.78 -6.59
CA LEU A 3 -0.19 -7.25 -6.48
C LEU A 3 0.73 -7.88 -7.52
N GLN A 4 1.25 -7.12 -8.49
CA GLN A 4 2.00 -7.69 -9.60
C GLN A 4 3.29 -8.39 -9.17
N PRO A 5 4.12 -7.83 -8.28
CA PRO A 5 5.32 -8.53 -7.79
C PRO A 5 4.95 -9.81 -7.02
N THR A 6 3.89 -9.77 -6.21
CA THR A 6 3.40 -10.96 -5.50
C THR A 6 2.92 -12.04 -6.46
N ASN A 7 2.17 -11.64 -7.50
CA ASN A 7 1.70 -12.56 -8.52
C ASN A 7 2.87 -13.17 -9.29
N GLU A 8 3.91 -12.39 -9.61
CA GLU A 8 5.12 -12.91 -10.25
C GLU A 8 5.83 -13.96 -9.38
N VAL A 9 5.97 -13.69 -8.08
CA VAL A 9 6.55 -14.66 -7.14
C VAL A 9 5.69 -15.93 -7.02
N LEU A 10 4.36 -15.79 -6.94
CA LEU A 10 3.44 -16.93 -6.91
C LEU A 10 3.50 -17.73 -8.21
N GLU A 11 3.58 -17.06 -9.35
CA GLU A 11 3.69 -17.73 -10.66
C GLU A 11 5.03 -18.43 -10.83
N GLN A 12 6.12 -17.87 -10.33
CA GLN A 12 7.41 -18.57 -10.27
C GLN A 12 7.38 -19.78 -9.34
N ALA A 13 6.63 -19.71 -8.25
CA ALA A 13 6.53 -20.80 -7.29
C ALA A 13 5.64 -21.96 -7.80
N PHE A 14 4.56 -21.66 -8.53
CA PHE A 14 3.57 -22.66 -8.96
C PHE A 14 3.62 -23.02 -10.45
N GLY A 15 4.25 -22.21 -11.28
CA GLY A 15 4.39 -22.42 -12.72
C GLY A 15 5.60 -23.28 -13.08
N ASP A 16 5.54 -23.93 -14.25
CA ASP A 16 6.67 -24.60 -14.86
C ASP A 16 7.36 -23.67 -15.88
N PRO A 17 8.62 -23.25 -15.65
CA PRO A 17 9.35 -22.36 -16.54
C PRO A 17 9.73 -23.02 -17.88
N LYS A 18 9.64 -24.35 -18.00
CA LYS A 18 9.92 -25.07 -19.26
C LYS A 18 8.69 -25.17 -20.17
N SER A 19 7.51 -24.89 -19.63
CA SER A 19 6.24 -24.96 -20.34
C SER A 19 5.86 -23.58 -20.89
N PRO A 20 5.14 -23.50 -22.04
CA PRO A 20 4.64 -22.23 -22.56
C PRO A 20 3.79 -21.48 -21.53
N GLU A 21 3.86 -20.15 -21.52
CA GLU A 21 3.17 -19.32 -20.53
C GLU A 21 1.64 -19.56 -20.50
N PHE A 22 1.02 -19.69 -21.67
CA PHE A 22 -0.41 -19.95 -21.82
C PHE A 22 -0.77 -21.45 -21.84
N SER A 23 0.15 -22.33 -21.46
CA SER A 23 -0.17 -23.75 -21.32
C SER A 23 -1.13 -23.97 -20.14
N SER A 24 -2.00 -24.98 -20.22
CA SER A 24 -2.91 -25.32 -19.12
C SER A 24 -2.18 -25.56 -17.79
N ARG A 25 -0.92 -26.05 -17.85
CA ARG A 25 -0.06 -26.27 -16.68
C ARG A 25 0.28 -24.99 -15.92
N ASN A 26 0.38 -23.85 -16.62
CA ASN A 26 0.74 -22.55 -16.03
C ASN A 26 -0.49 -21.65 -15.82
N VAL A 27 -1.50 -21.74 -16.70
CA VAL A 27 -2.73 -20.93 -16.61
C VAL A 27 -3.59 -21.33 -15.42
N ILE A 28 -3.77 -22.63 -15.15
CA ILE A 28 -4.59 -23.12 -14.03
C ILE A 28 -4.09 -22.59 -12.67
N PRO A 29 -2.82 -22.80 -12.26
CA PRO A 29 -2.32 -22.27 -10.99
C PRO A 29 -2.31 -20.74 -10.94
N ARG A 30 -2.08 -20.07 -12.08
CA ARG A 30 -2.18 -18.60 -12.19
C ARG A 30 -3.60 -18.10 -11.88
N VAL A 31 -4.63 -18.72 -12.45
CA VAL A 31 -6.03 -18.34 -12.20
C VAL A 31 -6.42 -18.64 -10.75
N ILE A 32 -6.04 -19.80 -10.23
CA ILE A 32 -6.34 -20.19 -8.84
C ILE A 32 -5.69 -19.23 -7.85
N SER A 33 -4.38 -18.97 -7.98
CA SER A 33 -3.66 -18.09 -7.05
C SER A 33 -4.20 -16.66 -7.05
N ARG A 34 -4.46 -16.10 -8.23
CA ARG A 34 -5.05 -14.75 -8.37
C ARG A 34 -6.47 -14.67 -7.82
N SER A 35 -7.31 -15.67 -8.10
CA SER A 35 -8.69 -15.70 -7.61
C SER A 35 -8.75 -15.87 -6.09
N LEU A 36 -7.89 -16.72 -5.53
CA LEU A 36 -7.79 -16.94 -4.09
C LEU A 36 -7.35 -15.66 -3.37
N ALA A 37 -6.32 -14.99 -3.89
CA ALA A 37 -5.81 -13.74 -3.31
C ALA A 37 -6.90 -12.67 -3.24
N ILE A 38 -7.65 -12.46 -4.32
CA ILE A 38 -8.74 -11.47 -4.37
C ILE A 38 -9.89 -11.90 -3.46
N THR A 39 -10.25 -13.18 -3.43
CA THR A 39 -11.35 -13.69 -2.60
C THR A 39 -11.05 -13.49 -1.12
N VAL A 40 -9.84 -13.86 -0.66
CA VAL A 40 -9.41 -13.65 0.73
C VAL A 40 -9.41 -12.17 1.09
N ALA A 41 -8.85 -11.31 0.23
CA ALA A 41 -8.86 -9.86 0.45
C ALA A 41 -10.29 -9.30 0.55
N THR A 42 -11.20 -9.78 -0.30
CA THR A 42 -12.61 -9.36 -0.31
C THR A 42 -13.33 -9.81 0.94
N ILE A 43 -13.10 -11.05 1.41
CA ILE A 43 -13.68 -11.56 2.66
C ILE A 43 -13.20 -10.72 3.84
N ILE A 44 -11.90 -10.42 3.95
CA ILE A 44 -11.36 -9.58 5.01
C ILE A 44 -11.98 -8.17 4.96
N ALA A 45 -12.11 -7.59 3.77
CA ALA A 45 -12.73 -6.28 3.59
C ALA A 45 -14.23 -6.29 3.96
N ALA A 46 -14.96 -7.35 3.63
CA ALA A 46 -16.37 -7.51 3.98
C ALA A 46 -16.58 -7.76 5.49
N MET A 47 -15.61 -8.41 6.15
CA MET A 47 -15.64 -8.63 7.59
C MET A 47 -15.40 -7.33 8.37
N LEU A 48 -14.61 -6.39 7.85
CA LEU A 48 -14.21 -5.18 8.56
C LEU A 48 -14.98 -3.95 8.04
N PRO A 49 -16.04 -3.46 8.71
CA PRO A 49 -16.80 -2.30 8.27
C PRO A 49 -15.97 -1.01 8.19
N PHE A 50 -14.81 -0.98 8.86
CA PHE A 50 -13.83 0.11 8.88
C PHE A 50 -12.62 -0.16 7.96
N PHE A 51 -12.77 -1.00 6.92
CA PHE A 51 -11.69 -1.25 5.95
C PHE A 51 -11.19 0.03 5.28
N GLY A 52 -12.07 1.03 5.11
CA GLY A 52 -11.70 2.36 4.63
C GLY A 52 -10.66 3.05 5.53
N ASP A 53 -10.80 2.93 6.86
CA ASP A 53 -9.88 3.54 7.82
C ASP A 53 -8.54 2.81 7.87
N ILE A 54 -8.55 1.48 7.69
CA ILE A 54 -7.32 0.69 7.50
C ILE A 54 -6.58 1.15 6.24
N ASN A 55 -7.30 1.34 5.13
CA ASN A 55 -6.68 1.83 3.89
C ASN A 55 -6.15 3.26 4.05
N SER A 56 -6.87 4.13 4.78
CA SER A 56 -6.39 5.47 5.13
C SER A 56 -5.11 5.41 5.96
N LEU A 57 -5.02 4.51 6.94
CA LEU A 57 -3.82 4.29 7.74
C LEU A 57 -2.64 3.84 6.88
N ILE A 58 -2.84 2.86 5.99
CA ILE A 58 -1.80 2.38 5.06
C ILE A 58 -1.32 3.52 4.15
N GLY A 59 -2.23 4.34 3.64
CA GLY A 59 -1.88 5.49 2.81
C GLY A 59 -1.10 6.56 3.60
N ALA A 60 -1.54 6.90 4.80
CA ALA A 60 -0.93 7.93 5.64
C ALA A 60 0.44 7.54 6.18
N PHE A 61 0.59 6.30 6.64
CA PHE A 61 1.84 5.81 7.24
C PHE A 61 2.81 5.25 6.20
N GLY A 62 2.30 4.54 5.19
CA GLY A 62 3.10 3.88 4.16
C GLY A 62 3.32 4.77 2.95
N PHE A 63 2.27 5.00 2.16
CA PHE A 63 2.43 5.64 0.84
C PHE A 63 2.86 7.10 0.93
N MET A 64 2.32 7.89 1.86
CA MET A 64 2.63 9.31 1.93
C MET A 64 4.13 9.58 2.20
N PRO A 65 4.79 8.94 3.18
CA PRO A 65 6.23 9.08 3.34
C PRO A 65 7.03 8.50 2.18
N LEU A 66 6.64 7.32 1.67
CA LEU A 66 7.37 6.64 0.60
C LEU A 66 7.35 7.42 -0.72
N ASP A 67 6.22 8.04 -1.07
CA ASP A 67 6.01 8.68 -2.36
C ASP A 67 6.36 10.18 -2.35
N PHE A 68 6.14 10.89 -1.23
CA PHE A 68 6.36 12.34 -1.17
C PHE A 68 7.58 12.76 -0.37
N VAL A 69 7.91 12.06 0.72
CA VAL A 69 8.98 12.48 1.63
C VAL A 69 10.32 11.87 1.23
N LEU A 70 10.39 10.56 0.96
CA LEU A 70 11.64 9.89 0.62
C LEU A 70 12.29 10.44 -0.66
N PRO A 71 11.57 10.68 -1.78
CA PRO A 71 12.23 11.12 -3.01
C PRO A 71 12.92 12.47 -2.86
N VAL A 72 12.30 13.42 -2.15
CA VAL A 72 12.88 14.75 -1.93
C VAL A 72 14.04 14.72 -0.93
N ILE A 73 14.00 13.82 0.06
CA ILE A 73 15.14 13.58 0.96
C ILE A 73 16.31 12.97 0.17
N PHE A 74 16.07 11.91 -0.61
CA PHE A 74 17.10 11.26 -1.40
C PHE A 74 17.69 12.19 -2.47
N PHE A 75 16.87 13.04 -3.08
CA PHE A 75 17.35 14.08 -3.99
C PHE A 75 18.33 15.02 -3.26
N ASN A 76 17.96 15.53 -2.10
CA ASN A 76 18.80 16.45 -1.33
C ASN A 76 20.10 15.78 -0.85
N LEU A 77 20.06 14.50 -0.48
CA LEU A 77 21.25 13.74 -0.07
C LEU A 77 22.21 13.45 -1.23
N THR A 78 21.65 13.14 -2.41
CA THR A 78 22.43 12.75 -3.60
C THR A 78 23.04 13.96 -4.30
N PHE A 79 22.22 14.96 -4.61
CA PHE A 79 22.63 16.11 -5.42
C PHE A 79 23.15 17.29 -4.60
N LYS A 80 22.90 17.30 -3.28
CA LYS A 80 23.35 18.34 -2.34
C LYS A 80 23.17 19.77 -2.87
N PRO A 81 21.94 20.14 -3.30
CA PRO A 81 21.71 21.45 -3.87
C PRO A 81 22.07 22.55 -2.86
N SER A 82 22.55 23.69 -3.35
CA SER A 82 22.88 24.83 -2.50
C SER A 82 21.66 25.27 -1.68
N LYS A 83 21.87 25.63 -0.41
CA LYS A 83 20.81 26.11 0.51
C LYS A 83 20.11 27.40 0.06
N ARG A 84 20.70 28.11 -0.92
CA ARG A 84 20.10 29.30 -1.55
C ARG A 84 19.25 28.95 -2.78
N SER A 85 19.30 27.71 -3.25
CA SER A 85 18.54 27.26 -4.42
C SER A 85 17.05 27.15 -4.08
N PRO A 86 16.15 27.63 -4.96
CA PRO A 86 14.71 27.43 -4.80
C PRO A 86 14.33 25.94 -4.74
N ILE A 87 15.09 25.06 -5.42
CA ILE A 87 14.87 23.61 -5.42
C ILE A 87 15.07 23.01 -4.03
N PHE A 88 16.09 23.47 -3.29
CA PHE A 88 16.33 23.00 -1.92
C PHE A 88 15.15 23.34 -1.00
N TRP A 89 14.65 24.57 -1.07
CA TRP A 89 13.51 25.00 -0.27
C TRP A 89 12.21 24.31 -0.66
N LEU A 90 11.98 24.06 -1.95
CA LEU A 90 10.84 23.27 -2.41
C LEU A 90 10.87 21.85 -1.83
N ASN A 91 12.02 21.16 -1.95
CA ASN A 91 12.19 19.81 -1.42
C ASN A 91 12.01 19.74 0.10
N VAL A 92 12.56 20.72 0.84
CA VAL A 92 12.36 20.81 2.29
C VAL A 92 10.89 21.06 2.63
N THR A 93 10.21 21.93 1.88
CA THR A 93 8.78 22.22 2.09
C THR A 93 7.94 20.97 1.88
N ILE A 94 8.16 20.24 0.78
CA ILE A 94 7.48 18.96 0.52
C ILE A 94 7.73 17.98 1.66
N ALA A 95 8.99 17.81 2.07
CA ALA A 95 9.33 16.90 3.16
C ALA A 95 8.58 17.24 4.46
N VAL A 96 8.61 18.51 4.87
CA VAL A 96 7.97 18.95 6.13
C VAL A 96 6.45 18.85 6.06
N VAL A 97 5.83 19.33 4.98
CA VAL A 97 4.38 19.33 4.81
C VAL A 97 3.85 17.90 4.79
N PHE A 98 4.38 17.04 3.93
CA PHE A 98 3.88 15.66 3.82
C PHE A 98 4.23 14.79 5.03
N SER A 99 5.34 15.06 5.74
CA SER A 99 5.61 14.39 7.02
C SER A 99 4.60 14.78 8.10
N THR A 100 4.26 16.07 8.17
CA THR A 100 3.28 16.59 9.13
C THR A 100 1.88 16.05 8.82
N LEU A 101 1.46 16.10 7.55
CA LEU A 101 0.20 15.54 7.10
C LEU A 101 0.14 14.03 7.35
N GLY A 102 1.21 13.30 7.06
CA GLY A 102 1.28 11.85 7.30
C GLY A 102 1.13 11.49 8.76
N ALA A 103 1.79 12.24 9.66
CA ALA A 103 1.65 12.05 11.10
C ALA A 103 0.21 12.31 11.59
N ILE A 104 -0.38 13.43 11.19
CA ILE A 104 -1.76 13.78 11.57
C ILE A 104 -2.75 12.74 11.02
N ALA A 105 -2.63 12.38 9.75
CA ALA A 105 -3.51 11.41 9.09
C ALA A 105 -3.37 10.02 9.72
N THR A 106 -2.15 9.60 10.10
CA THR A 106 -1.92 8.33 10.81
C THR A 106 -2.64 8.33 12.16
N ILE A 107 -2.50 9.39 12.95
CA ILE A 107 -3.17 9.51 14.26
C ILE A 107 -4.70 9.50 14.08
N ALA A 108 -5.21 10.24 13.09
CA ALA A 108 -6.64 10.30 12.79
C ALA A 108 -7.19 8.94 12.38
N ALA A 109 -6.51 8.22 11.49
CA ALA A 109 -6.92 6.89 11.03
C ALA A 109 -6.90 5.87 12.17
N VAL A 110 -5.85 5.86 13.01
CA VAL A 110 -5.80 4.99 14.20
C VAL A 110 -6.95 5.28 15.16
N ARG A 111 -7.24 6.56 15.41
CA ARG A 111 -8.37 6.95 16.26
C ARG A 111 -9.70 6.45 15.69
N GLN A 112 -9.89 6.58 14.38
CA GLN A 112 -11.11 6.16 13.69
C GLN A 112 -11.29 4.64 13.79
N ILE A 113 -10.24 3.86 13.49
CA ILE A 113 -10.22 2.39 13.66
C ILE A 113 -10.59 2.00 15.10
N VAL A 114 -10.05 2.68 16.11
CA VAL A 114 -10.36 2.37 17.53
C VAL A 114 -11.82 2.69 17.87
N LEU A 115 -12.39 3.76 17.32
CA LEU A 115 -13.80 4.11 17.56
C LEU A 115 -14.75 3.14 16.86
N ASP A 116 -14.47 2.79 15.61
CA ASP A 116 -15.32 1.89 14.83
C ASP A 116 -15.18 0.44 15.32
N GLY A 117 -14.01 0.05 15.82
CA GLY A 117 -13.77 -1.23 16.47
C GLY A 117 -14.57 -1.46 17.75
N LYS A 118 -15.01 -0.40 18.46
CA LYS A 118 -15.81 -0.55 19.70
C LYS A 118 -17.25 -1.00 19.45
N ASN A 119 -17.81 -0.64 18.30
CA ASN A 119 -19.17 -1.01 17.90
C ASN A 119 -19.16 -2.18 16.90
N TYR A 120 -18.02 -2.85 16.77
CA TYR A 120 -17.83 -3.90 15.77
C TYR A 120 -18.67 -5.13 16.09
N GLN A 121 -19.49 -5.52 15.12
CA GLN A 121 -20.09 -6.85 15.04
C GLN A 121 -19.54 -7.54 13.80
N LEU A 122 -19.23 -8.83 13.94
CA LEU A 122 -18.71 -9.64 12.85
C LEU A 122 -19.81 -9.74 11.78
N PHE A 123 -19.59 -9.05 10.64
CA PHE A 123 -20.58 -8.70 9.61
C PHE A 123 -21.56 -7.60 10.05
N ALA A 124 -21.45 -6.42 9.43
CA ALA A 124 -22.23 -5.24 9.76
C ALA A 124 -23.75 -5.34 9.47
N ASN A 125 -24.24 -6.50 9.01
CA ASN A 125 -25.64 -6.80 8.74
C ASN A 125 -25.89 -8.32 8.65
N VAL A 126 -25.89 -9.02 9.78
CA VAL A 126 -26.68 -10.25 9.98
C VAL A 126 -27.40 -10.18 11.32
#